data_AF-A0A653ZMY2-F1
#
_entry.id   AF-A0A653ZMY2-F1
#
_cell.length_a   1.000
_cell.length_b   1.000
_cell.length_c   1.000
_cell.angle_alpha   90.00
_cell.angle_beta   90.00
_cell.angle_gamma   90.00
#
_symmetry.space_group_name_H-M   'P 1'
#
loop_
_entity.id
_entity.type
_entity.pdbx_description
1 polymer ?
#
loop_
_entity_poly.entity_id
_entity_poly.type
_entity_poly.pdbx_seq_one_letter_code
_entity_poly.pdbx_strand_id
1 'polypeptide(L)' 'MLELDARRFWHAFALSTDAKLAAAAAGVATLESEFLAHVVLPGNHTVMDELEPVIASAYRSGQRPSISAAAGPRTD' A
#
# COMPACT_ATOMS: atom_id res chain seq x y z
N MET A 1 -27.95 -3.05 -15.12
CA MET A 1 -26.67 -3.78 -14.94
C MET A 1 -25.60 -2.83 -14.39
N LEU A 2 -25.26 -1.75 -15.11
CA LEU A 2 -24.28 -0.73 -14.69
C LEU A 2 -24.52 -0.16 -13.28
N GLU A 3 -25.76 0.19 -12.92
CA GLU A 3 -26.07 0.73 -11.58
C GLU A 3 -25.85 -0.28 -10.45
N LEU A 4 -26.15 -1.56 -10.70
CA LEU A 4 -25.94 -2.63 -9.72
C LEU A 4 -24.45 -2.88 -9.52
N ASP A 5 -23.67 -2.88 -10.61
CA ASP A 5 -22.22 -3.07 -10.55
C ASP A 5 -21.54 -1.89 -9.85
N ALA A 6 -21.99 -0.66 -10.10
CA ALA A 6 -21.54 0.52 -9.36
C ALA A 6 -21.86 0.41 -7.86
N ARG A 7 -23.08 0.02 -7.48
CA ARG A 7 -23.43 -0.19 -6.06
C ARG A 7 -22.57 -1.26 -5.41
N ARG A 8 -22.31 -2.36 -6.11
CA ARG A 8 -21.46 -3.45 -5.61
C ARG A 8 -20.03 -2.98 -5.38
N PHE A 9 -19.48 -2.24 -6.34
CA PHE A 9 -18.14 -1.66 -6.22
C PHE A 9 -18.05 -0.71 -5.02
N TRP A 10 -18.97 0.26 -4.90
CA TRP A 10 -18.96 1.23 -3.81
C TRP A 10 -19.15 0.58 -2.44
N HIS A 11 -20.00 -0.45 -2.35
CA HIS A 11 -20.16 -1.21 -1.12
C HIS A 11 -18.87 -1.94 -0.73
N ALA A 12 -18.21 -2.62 -1.68
CA ALA A 12 -16.94 -3.30 -1.42
C ALA A 12 -15.84 -2.31 -1.03
N PHE A 13 -15.75 -1.17 -1.72
CA PHE A 13 -14.81 -0.10 -1.41
C PHE A 13 -15.00 0.44 0.01
N ALA A 14 -16.24 0.82 0.37
CA ALA A 14 -16.56 1.32 1.70
C ALA A 14 -16.23 0.28 2.78
N LEU A 15 -16.67 -0.97 2.60
CA LEU A 15 -16.39 -2.05 3.55
C LEU A 15 -14.89 -2.27 3.75
N SER A 16 -14.11 -2.28 2.67
CA SER A 16 -12.65 -2.46 2.75
C SER A 16 -11.96 -1.28 3.45
N THR A 17 -12.44 -0.06 3.23
CA THR A 17 -11.87 1.16 3.83
C THR A 17 -12.19 1.21 5.32
N ASP A 18 -13.44 0.95 5.69
CA ASP A 18 -13.89 0.93 7.08
C ASP A 18 -13.12 -0.12 7.90
N ALA A 19 -12.89 -1.31 7.33
CA ALA A 19 -12.12 -2.36 7.99
C ALA A 19 -10.68 -1.91 8.32
N LYS A 20 -10.00 -1.24 7.37
CA LYS A 20 -8.63 -0.73 7.56
C LYS A 20 -8.58 0.38 8.60
N LEU A 21 -9.55 1.31 8.56
CA LEU A 21 -9.66 2.37 9.56
C LEU A 21 -9.96 1.81 10.96
N ALA A 22 -10.82 0.80 11.06
CA ALA A 22 -11.11 0.12 12.32
C ALA A 22 -9.87 -0.60 12.88
N ALA A 23 -9.08 -1.25 12.03
CA ALA A 23 -7.82 -1.88 12.43
C ALA A 23 -6.83 -0.85 12.99
N ALA A 24 -6.70 0.31 12.34
CA ALA A 24 -5.86 1.40 12.84
C ALA A 24 -6.37 1.97 14.18
N ALA A 25 -7.68 2.21 14.30
CA ALA A 25 -8.29 2.74 15.53
C ALA A 25 -8.17 1.77 16.73
N ALA A 26 -8.20 0.45 16.47
CA ALA A 26 -8.01 -0.58 17.48
C ALA A 26 -6.53 -0.84 17.82
N GLY A 27 -5.58 -0.18 17.14
CA GLY A 27 -4.15 -0.38 17.34
C GLY A 27 -3.61 -1.70 16.77
N VAL A 28 -4.35 -2.37 15.89
CA VAL A 28 -3.90 -3.60 15.20
C VAL A 28 -2.80 -3.28 14.18
N ALA A 29 -2.88 -2.11 13.57
CA ALA A 29 -1.89 -1.57 12.64
C ALA A 29 -1.82 -0.04 12.78
N THR A 30 -0.85 0.60 12.13
CA THR A 30 -0.85 2.06 11.98
C THR A 30 -1.56 2.47 10.70
N LEU A 31 -2.03 3.71 10.63
CA LEU A 31 -2.68 4.25 9.43
C LEU A 31 -1.73 4.19 8.22
N GLU A 32 -0.45 4.52 8.43
CA GLU A 32 0.58 4.51 7.40
C GLU A 32 0.83 3.10 6.86
N SER A 33 0.82 2.07 7.73
CA SER A 33 0.98 0.68 7.29
C SER A 33 -0.22 0.20 6.49
N GLU A 34 -1.44 0.50 6.95
CA GLU A 34 -2.67 0.08 6.26
C GLU A 34 -2.78 0.73 4.88
N PHE A 35 -2.43 2.00 4.75
CA PHE A 35 -2.54 2.76 3.50
C PHE A 35 -1.21 2.95 2.79
N LEU A 36 -0.16 2.19 3.16
CA LEU A 36 1.22 2.35 2.68
C LEU A 36 1.28 2.46 1.16
N ALA A 37 0.53 1.60 0.47
CA ALA A 37 0.45 1.56 -0.97
C ALA A 37 0.14 2.90 -1.66
N HIS A 38 -0.60 3.78 -0.99
CA HIS A 38 -1.07 5.07 -1.52
C HIS A 38 -0.28 6.26 -0.97
N VAL A 39 0.72 6.03 -0.12
CA VAL A 39 1.57 7.09 0.41
C VAL A 39 2.41 7.66 -0.73
N VAL A 40 2.34 8.98 -0.91
CA VAL A 40 3.09 9.70 -1.95
C VAL A 40 4.50 10.02 -1.44
N LEU A 41 5.49 9.69 -2.25
CA LEU A 41 6.90 9.94 -2.02
C LEU A 41 7.36 11.20 -2.79
N PRO A 42 8.53 11.79 -2.44
CA PRO A 42 9.11 12.89 -3.19
C PRO A 42 9.29 12.53 -4.67
N GLY A 43 8.76 13.35 -5.58
CA GLY A 43 8.69 13.02 -7.00
C GLY A 43 7.31 12.59 -7.48
N ASN A 44 6.28 12.70 -6.62
CA ASN A 44 4.86 12.58 -6.97
C ASN A 44 4.48 11.19 -7.49
N HIS A 45 5.11 10.16 -6.95
CA HIS A 45 4.78 8.75 -7.15
C HIS A 45 4.41 8.13 -5.81
N THR A 46 3.62 7.08 -5.82
CA THR A 46 3.25 6.35 -4.60
C THR A 46 4.30 5.29 -4.25
N VAL A 47 4.25 4.79 -3.01
CA VAL A 47 5.06 3.62 -2.60
C VAL A 47 4.80 2.41 -3.49
N MET A 48 3.56 2.17 -3.95
CA MET A 48 3.31 1.06 -4.88
C MET A 48 3.95 1.29 -6.24
N ASP A 49 3.94 2.51 -6.76
CA ASP A 49 4.56 2.80 -8.06
C ASP A 49 6.05 2.44 -8.06
N GLU A 50 6.76 2.66 -6.94
CA GLU A 50 8.17 2.24 -6.80
C GLU A 50 8.34 0.73 -6.55
N LEU A 51 7.49 0.12 -5.72
CA LEU A 51 7.68 -1.25 -5.26
C LEU A 51 7.07 -2.31 -6.18
N GLU A 52 6.05 -1.99 -6.97
CA GLU A 52 5.42 -2.91 -7.91
C GLU A 52 6.44 -3.65 -8.81
N PRO A 53 7.37 -2.97 -9.50
CA PRO A 53 8.36 -3.66 -10.35
C PRO A 53 9.30 -4.56 -9.53
N VAL A 54 9.66 -4.14 -8.32
CA VAL A 54 10.52 -4.89 -7.39
C VAL A 54 9.85 -6.18 -6.94
N ILE A 55 8.58 -6.08 -6.52
CA ILE A 55 7.74 -7.22 -6.11
C ILE A 55 7.55 -8.19 -7.28
N ALA A 56 7.22 -7.67 -8.46
CA ALA A 56 7.01 -8.49 -9.65
C ALA A 56 8.29 -9.24 -10.07
N SER A 57 9.46 -8.59 -9.95
CA SER A 57 10.76 -9.24 -10.19
C SER A 57 11.07 -10.34 -9.18
N ALA A 58 10.78 -10.10 -7.90
CA ALA A 58 10.97 -11.10 -6.84
C ALA A 58 10.10 -12.35 -7.08
N TYR A 59 8.82 -12.17 -7.43
CA TYR A 59 7.95 -13.31 -7.74
C TYR A 59 8.42 -14.11 -8.96
N ARG A 60 8.92 -13.44 -10.01
CA ARG A 60 9.44 -14.14 -11.21
C ARG A 60 10.75 -14.87 -10.96
N SER A 61 11.65 -14.27 -10.19
CA SER A 61 13.00 -14.81 -9.95
C SER A 61 13.06 -15.80 -8.78
N GLY A 62 12.06 -15.79 -7.90
CA GLY A 62 12.09 -16.54 -6.63
C GLY A 62 13.11 -16.01 -5.63
N GLN A 63 13.77 -14.88 -5.93
CA GLN A 63 14.77 -14.27 -5.08
C GLN A 63 14.13 -13.18 -4.21
N ARG A 64 14.65 -13.01 -2.99
CA ARG A 64 14.22 -11.90 -2.13
C ARG A 64 14.57 -10.57 -2.80
N PRO A 65 13.64 -9.59 -2.82
CA PRO A 65 13.94 -8.29 -3.36
C PRO A 65 15.01 -7.60 -2.51
N SER A 66 16.04 -7.07 -3.17
CA SER A 66 17.04 -6.22 -2.52
C SER A 66 16.47 -4.80 -2.42
N ILE A 67 15.86 -4.51 -1.28
CA ILE A 67 15.42 -3.15 -0.95
C ILE A 67 16.58 -2.54 -0.14
N SER A 68 17.53 -1.92 -0.83
CA SER A 68 18.58 -1.17 -0.15
C SER A 68 17.97 0.07 0.46
N ALA A 69 17.97 0.18 1.80
CA ALA A 69 17.62 1.41 2.47
C ALA A 69 18.59 2.51 1.99
N ALA A 70 18.08 3.53 1.31
CA ALA A 70 18.78 4.81 1.24
C ALA A 70 18.71 5.48 2.62
N ALA A 71 19.33 4.85 3.63
CA ALA A 71 19.64 5.53 4.87
C ALA A 71 20.78 6.50 4.54
N GLY A 72 20.43 7.75 4.23
CA GLY A 72 21.38 8.85 4.42
C GLY A 72 21.95 8.77 5.84
N PRO A 73 23.22 9.16 6.06
CA PRO A 73 23.88 8.97 7.33
C PRO A 73 23.03 9.57 8.45
N ARG A 74 22.69 8.74 9.44
CA ARG A 74 22.14 9.21 10.71
C ARG A 74 23.28 9.98 11.37
N THR A 75 23.28 11.30 11.20
CA THR A 75 24.07 12.19 12.06
C THR A 75 23.45 12.09 13.45
N ASP A 76 24.19 11.38 14.30
CA ASP A 76 24.24 11.44 15.75
C ASP A 76 23.94 12.83 16.34
#